data_AF-A0A444R8A7-F1
#
_entry.id   AF-A0A444R8A7-F1
#
_cell.length_a   1.000
_cell.length_b   1.000
_cell.length_c   1.000
_cell.angle_alpha   90.00
_cell.angle_beta   90.00
_cell.angle_gamma   90.00
#
_symmetry.space_group_name_H-M   'P 1'
#
loop_
_entity.id
_entity.type
_entity.pdbx_description
1 polymer ?
#
loop_
_entity_poly.entity_id
_entity_poly.type
_entity_poly.pdbx_seq_one_letter_code
_entity_poly.pdbx_strand_id
1 'polypeptide(L)'
;QFLAGLNQLLPQEQDGQYPSHWRVNHCVLQQVRQLVAQLEQQEEGNDLPSTASREILFMQLLLLLRKSSLQESVENSASRLNLLLAWLEDHFADEVNWDAVAAQFSLSLRTLHRQLKQQTGLTPQRYLNRLRLMKARHLLRHSEASVTDIAYRCGFSDSNHFSTLFRREFNWSPRDIRQGRDGFLQ
;
A
#
# COMPACT_ATOMS: atom_id res chain seq x y z
N GLN A 1 2.05 -33.89 27.85
CA GLN A 1 1.87 -34.76 26.65
C GLN A 1 0.53 -34.43 25.96
N PHE A 2 0.11 -33.15 25.95
CA PHE A 2 -1.17 -32.73 25.35
C PHE A 2 -1.01 -31.99 24.01
N LEU A 3 0.19 -31.52 23.68
CA LEU A 3 0.45 -30.73 22.47
C LEU A 3 0.76 -31.63 21.26
N ALA A 4 -0.30 -32.04 20.54
CA ALA A 4 -0.19 -32.67 19.23
C ALA A 4 -0.45 -31.65 18.11
N GLY A 5 0.23 -31.77 16.98
CA GLY A 5 -0.03 -30.94 15.79
C GLY A 5 0.63 -29.55 15.78
N LEU A 6 1.62 -29.29 16.66
CA LEU A 6 2.39 -28.03 16.68
C LEU A 6 2.96 -27.65 15.30
N ASN A 7 3.36 -28.64 14.50
CA ASN A 7 3.86 -28.42 13.14
C ASN A 7 2.86 -27.71 12.23
N GLN A 8 1.54 -27.81 12.47
CA GLN A 8 0.51 -27.09 11.70
C GLN A 8 0.32 -25.63 12.15
N LEU A 9 0.85 -25.28 13.33
CA LEU A 9 0.77 -23.96 13.93
C LEU A 9 2.06 -23.16 13.76
N LEU A 10 3.18 -23.84 13.52
CA LEU A 10 4.48 -23.26 13.22
C LEU A 10 4.56 -22.80 11.74
N PRO A 11 5.47 -21.86 11.38
CA PRO A 11 5.66 -21.46 10.00
C PRO A 11 6.06 -22.68 9.17
N GLN A 12 5.28 -22.99 8.15
CA GLN A 12 5.60 -24.04 7.19
C GLN A 12 6.25 -23.43 5.96
N GLU A 13 7.21 -24.15 5.38
CA GLU A 13 7.82 -23.78 4.10
C GLU A 13 6.73 -23.66 3.01
N GLN A 14 6.67 -22.49 2.36
CA GLN A 14 5.86 -22.29 1.17
C GLN A 14 6.79 -21.87 0.04
N ASP A 15 6.76 -22.60 -1.06
CA ASP A 15 7.51 -22.30 -2.30
C ASP A 15 9.03 -22.06 -2.12
N GLY A 16 9.68 -22.82 -1.23
CA GLY A 16 11.14 -22.74 -1.01
C GLY A 16 11.60 -21.53 -0.19
N GLN A 17 10.69 -20.76 0.42
CA GLN A 17 11.03 -19.69 1.35
C GLN A 17 10.52 -20.02 2.76
N TYR A 18 11.47 -20.15 3.68
CA TYR A 18 11.20 -20.18 5.11
C TYR A 18 11.12 -18.74 5.64
N PRO A 19 9.95 -18.23 6.06
CA PRO A 19 9.92 -17.01 6.84
C PRO A 19 10.61 -17.29 8.18
N SER A 20 11.81 -16.74 8.38
CA SER A 20 12.60 -16.91 9.61
C SER A 20 11.98 -16.26 10.85
N HIS A 21 10.84 -15.59 10.70
CA HIS A 21 10.15 -14.86 11.75
C HIS A 21 8.67 -14.68 11.41
N TRP A 22 7.83 -14.72 12.44
CA TRP A 22 6.46 -14.20 12.36
C TRP A 22 6.53 -12.68 12.41
N ARG A 23 5.89 -12.02 11.45
CA ARG A 23 5.69 -10.59 11.53
C ARG A 23 4.36 -10.31 12.28
N VAL A 24 4.39 -9.29 13.12
CA VAL A 24 3.29 -8.92 14.03
C VAL A 24 3.28 -7.41 14.23
N ASN A 25 2.10 -6.82 14.34
CA ASN A 25 1.98 -5.39 14.61
C ASN A 25 2.29 -5.05 16.09
N HIS A 26 2.45 -3.75 16.39
CA HIS A 26 2.86 -3.28 17.72
C HIS A 26 1.88 -3.67 18.85
N CYS A 27 0.58 -3.70 18.57
CA CYS A 27 -0.44 -4.11 19.56
C CYS A 27 -0.32 -5.61 19.89
N VAL A 28 -0.18 -6.44 18.86
CA VAL A 28 0.04 -7.89 19.02
C VAL A 28 1.36 -8.14 19.75
N LEU A 29 2.43 -7.39 19.45
CA LEU A 29 3.70 -7.52 20.13
C LEU A 29 3.60 -7.24 21.64
N GLN A 30 2.79 -6.27 22.06
CA GLN A 30 2.52 -6.04 23.49
C GLN A 30 1.80 -7.23 24.15
N GLN A 31 0.80 -7.80 23.47
CA GLN A 31 0.08 -8.98 23.97
C GLN A 31 0.99 -10.21 24.05
N VAL A 32 1.86 -10.40 23.05
CA VAL A 32 2.91 -11.44 23.06
C VAL A 32 3.82 -11.29 24.26
N ARG A 33 4.32 -10.07 24.53
CA ARG A 33 5.19 -9.81 25.69
C ARG A 33 4.50 -10.12 27.02
N GLN A 34 3.20 -9.82 27.15
CA GLN A 34 2.43 -10.17 28.34
C GLN A 34 2.30 -11.68 28.53
N LEU A 35 2.02 -12.43 27.47
CA LEU A 35 1.93 -13.89 27.53
C LEU A 35 3.28 -14.54 27.85
N VAL A 36 4.38 -14.04 27.28
CA VAL A 36 5.74 -14.52 27.59
C VAL A 36 6.10 -14.24 29.05
N ALA A 37 5.81 -13.04 29.56
CA ALA A 37 6.04 -12.72 30.96
C ALA A 37 5.24 -13.65 31.90
N GLN A 38 3.98 -13.98 31.55
CA GLN A 38 3.18 -14.93 32.33
C GLN A 38 3.76 -16.35 32.31
N LEU A 39 4.30 -16.80 31.19
CA LEU A 39 5.00 -18.09 31.07
C LEU A 39 6.27 -18.14 31.92
N GLU A 40 7.01 -17.03 32.00
CA GLU A 40 8.22 -16.89 32.82
C GLU A 40 7.93 -16.82 34.33
N GLN A 41 6.78 -16.24 34.71
CA GLN A 41 6.39 -16.09 36.12
C GLN A 41 5.76 -17.35 36.73
N GLN A 42 5.44 -18.38 35.95
CA GLN A 42 4.96 -19.64 36.51
C GLN A 42 6.08 -20.38 37.25
N GLU A 43 5.85 -20.70 38.53
CA GLU A 43 6.75 -21.49 39.36
C GLU A 43 7.14 -22.81 38.67
N GLU A 44 8.38 -23.27 38.89
CA GLU A 44 8.90 -24.56 38.39
C GLU A 44 8.28 -25.78 39.12
N GLY A 45 6.99 -25.72 39.41
CA GLY A 45 6.20 -26.87 39.83
C GLY A 45 6.08 -27.85 38.67
N ASN A 46 6.57 -29.08 38.88
CA ASN A 46 6.41 -30.17 37.92
C ASN A 46 5.06 -30.90 38.11
N ASP A 47 4.07 -30.23 38.69
CA ASP A 47 2.72 -30.75 38.90
C ASP A 47 1.86 -30.58 37.64
N LEU A 48 0.87 -31.46 37.50
CA LEU A 48 -0.03 -31.51 36.35
C LEU A 48 -0.72 -30.16 36.05
N PRO A 49 -1.24 -29.40 37.05
CA PRO A 49 -1.86 -28.09 36.82
C PRO A 49 -0.91 -27.02 36.27
N SER A 50 0.32 -26.97 36.77
CA SER A 50 1.34 -26.03 36.30
C SER A 50 1.77 -26.36 34.87
N THR A 51 1.96 -27.66 34.58
CA THR A 51 2.26 -28.15 33.23
C THR A 51 1.14 -27.80 32.24
N ALA A 52 -0.11 -28.05 32.61
CA ALA A 52 -1.27 -27.74 31.76
C ALA A 52 -1.40 -26.22 31.52
N SER A 53 -1.20 -25.40 32.55
CA SER A 53 -1.23 -23.94 32.44
C SER A 53 -0.16 -23.41 31.47
N ARG A 54 1.07 -23.93 31.54
CA ARG A 54 2.16 -23.58 30.62
C ARG A 54 1.83 -23.97 29.19
N GLU A 55 1.30 -25.17 28.98
CA GLU A 55 0.89 -25.66 27.66
C GLU A 55 -0.27 -24.80 27.08
N ILE A 56 -1.23 -24.35 27.90
CA ILE A 56 -2.33 -23.45 27.47
C ILE A 56 -1.81 -22.08 27.06
N LEU A 57 -0.96 -21.45 27.87
CA LEU A 57 -0.38 -20.14 27.56
C LEU A 57 0.47 -20.20 26.28
N PHE A 58 1.23 -21.29 26.09
CA PHE A 58 1.99 -21.52 24.87
C PHE A 58 1.09 -21.66 23.64
N MET A 59 -0.03 -22.40 23.75
CA MET A 59 -1.02 -22.50 22.68
C MET A 59 -1.67 -21.14 22.36
N GLN A 60 -1.98 -20.35 23.39
CA GLN A 60 -2.53 -19.01 23.21
C GLN A 60 -1.54 -18.09 22.47
N LEU A 61 -0.26 -18.15 22.83
CA LEU A 61 0.82 -17.45 22.14
C LEU A 61 0.89 -17.87 20.65
N LEU A 62 0.95 -19.17 20.38
CA LEU A 62 1.00 -19.69 19.00
C LEU A 62 -0.20 -19.27 18.17
N LEU A 63 -1.42 -19.36 18.73
CA LEU A 63 -2.64 -18.95 18.05
C LEU A 63 -2.67 -17.45 17.77
N LEU A 64 -2.19 -16.62 18.69
CA LEU A 64 -2.09 -15.17 18.51
C LEU A 64 -1.14 -14.82 17.36
N LEU A 65 0.05 -15.42 17.35
CA LEU A 65 1.06 -15.23 16.30
C LEU A 65 0.52 -15.69 14.93
N ARG A 66 -0.08 -16.89 14.87
CA ARG A 66 -0.67 -17.42 13.63
C ARG A 66 -1.79 -16.52 13.12
N LYS A 67 -2.72 -16.10 13.99
CA LYS A 67 -3.81 -15.20 13.61
C LYS A 67 -3.28 -13.87 13.07
N SER A 68 -2.28 -13.27 13.73
CA SER A 68 -1.66 -12.02 13.28
C SER A 68 -1.02 -12.16 11.91
N SER A 69 -0.28 -13.25 11.67
CA SER A 69 0.39 -13.47 10.37
C SER A 69 -0.59 -13.62 9.20
N LEU A 70 -1.75 -14.24 9.44
CA LEU A 70 -2.84 -14.33 8.45
C LEU A 70 -3.47 -12.94 8.22
N GLN A 71 -3.55 -12.12 9.27
CA GLN A 71 -4.12 -10.77 9.24
C GLN A 71 -3.19 -9.76 8.53
N GLU A 72 -1.89 -9.97 8.55
CA GLU A 72 -0.88 -9.12 7.89
C GLU A 72 -0.96 -9.14 6.35
N SER A 73 -1.69 -10.11 5.78
CA SER A 73 -2.12 -10.06 4.38
C SER A 73 -2.90 -8.78 4.03
N VAL A 74 -3.54 -8.14 5.04
CA VAL A 74 -4.27 -6.88 4.91
C VAL A 74 -3.34 -5.66 4.96
N GLU A 75 -2.25 -5.70 5.74
CA GLU A 75 -1.19 -4.67 5.75
C GLU A 75 -0.40 -4.66 4.42
N ASN A 76 -0.33 -5.81 3.74
CA ASN A 76 0.28 -5.95 2.42
C ASN A 76 -0.50 -5.23 1.30
N SER A 77 -1.77 -4.87 1.51
CA SER A 77 -2.54 -4.10 0.52
C SER A 77 -2.09 -2.63 0.45
N ALA A 78 -1.70 -2.05 1.59
CA ALA A 78 -1.18 -0.68 1.64
C ALA A 78 0.21 -0.57 1.00
N SER A 79 1.08 -1.55 1.23
CA SER A 79 2.38 -1.64 0.54
C SER A 79 2.22 -1.86 -0.97
N ARG A 80 1.31 -2.74 -1.39
CA ARG A 80 0.97 -2.94 -2.82
C ARG A 80 0.41 -1.67 -3.46
N LEU A 81 -0.42 -0.91 -2.75
CA LEU A 81 -0.89 0.38 -3.25
C LEU A 81 0.27 1.36 -3.43
N ASN A 82 1.21 1.43 -2.49
CA ASN A 82 2.39 2.30 -2.66
C ASN A 82 3.25 1.87 -3.87
N LEU A 83 3.44 0.57 -4.10
CA LEU A 83 4.13 0.06 -5.29
C LEU A 83 3.38 0.40 -6.58
N LEU A 84 2.04 0.31 -6.56
CA LEU A 84 1.20 0.71 -7.68
C LEU A 84 1.30 2.21 -7.96
N LEU A 85 1.29 3.06 -6.92
CA LEU A 85 1.44 4.50 -7.08
C LEU A 85 2.81 4.86 -7.65
N ALA A 86 3.88 4.20 -7.19
CA ALA A 86 5.22 4.36 -7.75
C ALA A 86 5.26 3.92 -9.23
N TRP A 87 4.68 2.76 -9.56
CA TRP A 87 4.57 2.30 -10.95
C TRP A 87 3.79 3.30 -11.83
N LEU A 88 2.74 3.92 -11.28
CA LEU A 88 1.95 4.94 -11.97
C LEU A 88 2.79 6.20 -12.26
N GLU A 89 3.78 6.54 -11.44
CA GLU A 89 4.69 7.66 -11.69
C GLU A 89 5.57 7.45 -12.92
N ASP A 90 5.89 6.20 -13.24
CA ASP A 90 6.67 5.82 -14.42
C ASP A 90 5.78 5.63 -15.66
N HIS A 91 4.55 5.13 -15.48
CA HIS A 91 3.62 4.77 -16.57
C HIS A 91 2.46 5.77 -16.72
N PHE A 92 2.62 6.99 -16.19
CA PHE A 92 1.53 7.96 -16.15
C PHE A 92 1.00 8.33 -17.55
N ALA A 93 1.83 8.25 -18.58
CA ALA A 93 1.45 8.62 -19.95
C ALA A 93 0.64 7.52 -20.67
N ASP A 94 0.66 6.29 -20.16
CA ASP A 94 0.09 5.13 -20.84
C ASP A 94 -1.43 5.05 -20.66
N GLU A 95 -2.11 4.31 -21.54
CA GLU A 95 -3.51 3.96 -21.33
C GLU A 95 -3.63 2.98 -20.16
N VAL A 96 -4.30 3.41 -19.09
CA VAL A 96 -4.44 2.62 -17.85
C VAL A 96 -5.79 1.90 -17.83
N ASN A 97 -5.75 0.58 -17.86
CA ASN A 97 -6.89 -0.26 -17.49
C ASN A 97 -6.82 -0.58 -15.98
N TRP A 98 -7.68 0.03 -15.19
CA TRP A 98 -7.66 -0.11 -13.73
C TRP A 98 -7.92 -1.53 -13.23
N ASP A 99 -8.69 -2.35 -13.95
CA ASP A 99 -8.91 -3.75 -13.58
C ASP A 99 -7.62 -4.57 -13.77
N ALA A 100 -6.95 -4.38 -14.90
CA ALA A 100 -5.68 -5.06 -15.19
C ALA A 100 -4.57 -4.62 -14.22
N VAL A 101 -4.46 -3.31 -13.96
CA VAL A 101 -3.47 -2.78 -13.01
C VAL A 101 -3.77 -3.27 -11.59
N ALA A 102 -5.03 -3.27 -11.15
CA ALA A 102 -5.36 -3.81 -9.83
C ALA A 102 -4.95 -5.30 -9.71
N ALA A 103 -5.24 -6.11 -10.73
CA ALA A 103 -4.84 -7.51 -10.78
C ALA A 103 -3.31 -7.70 -10.74
N GLN A 104 -2.56 -6.89 -11.49
CA GLN A 104 -1.09 -6.92 -11.52
C GLN A 104 -0.47 -6.73 -10.12
N PHE A 105 -1.06 -5.88 -9.29
CA PHE A 105 -0.58 -5.61 -7.94
C PHE A 105 -1.30 -6.44 -6.87
N SER A 106 -2.02 -7.50 -7.25
CA SER A 106 -2.77 -8.38 -6.33
C SER A 106 -3.76 -7.59 -5.45
N LEU A 107 -4.44 -6.62 -6.06
CA LEU A 107 -5.51 -5.81 -5.46
C LEU A 107 -6.82 -6.07 -6.20
N SER A 108 -7.93 -6.05 -5.45
CA SER A 108 -9.24 -5.88 -6.10
C SER A 108 -9.42 -4.42 -6.52
N LEU A 109 -10.16 -4.16 -7.60
CA LEU A 109 -10.50 -2.80 -8.03
C LEU A 109 -11.17 -2.00 -6.90
N ARG A 110 -12.05 -2.65 -6.14
CA ARG A 110 -12.71 -2.03 -4.96
C ARG A 110 -11.71 -1.63 -3.88
N THR A 111 -10.73 -2.49 -3.59
CA THR A 111 -9.67 -2.21 -2.60
C THR A 111 -8.82 -1.03 -3.05
N LEU A 112 -8.39 -1.04 -4.31
CA LEU A 112 -7.62 0.05 -4.93
C LEU A 112 -8.35 1.39 -4.81
N HIS A 113 -9.62 1.43 -5.25
CA HIS A 113 -10.42 2.66 -5.17
C HIS A 113 -10.57 3.17 -3.74
N ARG A 114 -10.88 2.28 -2.80
CA ARG A 114 -11.08 2.64 -1.40
C ARG A 114 -9.79 3.18 -0.79
N GLN A 115 -8.68 2.46 -0.93
CA GLN A 115 -7.43 2.80 -0.28
C GLN A 115 -6.79 4.05 -0.90
N LEU A 116 -6.81 4.18 -2.24
CA LEU A 116 -6.30 5.37 -2.92
C LEU A 116 -7.09 6.61 -2.51
N LYS A 117 -8.42 6.51 -2.41
CA LYS A 117 -9.26 7.62 -1.92
C LYS A 117 -9.01 7.94 -0.45
N GLN A 118 -8.77 6.94 0.40
CA GLN A 118 -8.44 7.15 1.81
C GLN A 118 -7.08 7.84 1.98
N GLN A 119 -6.08 7.47 1.18
CA GLN A 119 -4.73 8.04 1.28
C GLN A 119 -4.59 9.41 0.63
N THR A 120 -5.21 9.61 -0.54
CA THR A 120 -4.98 10.82 -1.38
C THR A 120 -6.19 11.76 -1.44
N GLY A 121 -7.37 11.31 -0.99
CA GLY A 121 -8.63 12.02 -1.18
C GLY A 121 -9.20 11.96 -2.61
N LEU A 122 -8.49 11.35 -3.55
CA LEU A 122 -8.84 11.33 -4.98
C LEU A 122 -9.32 9.96 -5.44
N THR A 123 -10.07 9.92 -6.54
CA THR A 123 -10.31 8.66 -7.26
C THR A 123 -9.07 8.31 -8.11
N PRO A 124 -8.86 7.02 -8.47
CA PRO A 124 -7.68 6.62 -9.24
C PRO A 124 -7.49 7.43 -10.54
N GLN A 125 -8.56 7.61 -11.31
CA GLN A 125 -8.53 8.42 -12.53
C GLN A 125 -8.18 9.90 -12.26
N ARG A 126 -8.68 10.49 -11.16
CA ARG A 126 -8.36 11.87 -10.81
C ARG A 126 -6.90 12.00 -10.36
N TYR A 127 -6.39 11.02 -9.64
CA TYR A 127 -4.99 10.98 -9.23
C TYR A 127 -4.06 10.87 -10.45
N LEU A 128 -4.34 9.94 -11.37
CA LEU A 128 -3.59 9.82 -12.63
C LEU A 128 -3.62 11.13 -13.43
N ASN A 129 -4.79 11.74 -13.60
CA ASN A 129 -4.89 13.03 -14.29
C ASN A 129 -4.07 14.11 -13.59
N ARG A 130 -4.09 14.18 -12.26
CA ARG A 130 -3.29 15.16 -11.50
C ARG A 130 -1.79 14.95 -11.71
N LEU A 131 -1.33 13.72 -11.72
CA LEU A 131 0.05 13.36 -12.02
C LEU A 131 0.46 13.78 -13.44
N ARG A 132 -0.38 13.50 -14.44
CA ARG A 132 -0.19 13.95 -15.83
C ARG A 132 -0.10 15.48 -15.93
N LEU A 133 -0.98 16.19 -15.23
CA LEU A 133 -1.01 17.66 -15.20
C LEU A 133 0.25 18.24 -14.53
N MET A 134 0.74 17.62 -13.45
CA MET A 134 2.01 18.00 -12.81
C MET A 134 3.19 17.88 -13.77
N LYS A 135 3.30 16.75 -14.48
CA LYS A 135 4.35 16.53 -15.48
C LYS A 135 4.22 17.52 -16.65
N ALA A 136 3.01 17.79 -17.11
CA ALA A 136 2.75 18.78 -18.15
C ALA A 136 3.16 20.19 -17.70
N ARG A 137 2.87 20.59 -16.46
CA ARG A 137 3.30 21.89 -15.92
C ARG A 137 4.82 22.03 -15.93
N HIS A 138 5.54 20.97 -15.58
CA HIS A 138 6.99 20.95 -15.67
C HIS A 138 7.47 21.12 -17.12
N LEU A 139 6.92 20.36 -18.08
CA LEU A 139 7.29 20.47 -19.50
C LEU A 139 6.94 21.85 -20.09
N LEU A 140 5.84 22.47 -19.69
CA LEU A 140 5.44 23.80 -20.17
C LEU A 140 6.43 24.90 -19.80
N ARG A 141 7.12 24.74 -18.65
CA ARG A 141 8.12 25.68 -18.13
C ARG A 141 9.53 25.43 -18.67
N HIS A 142 9.87 24.18 -18.99
CA HIS A 142 11.25 23.77 -19.29
C HIS A 142 11.43 23.24 -20.72
N SER A 143 10.42 23.35 -21.58
CA SER A 143 10.51 22.91 -22.98
C SER A 143 9.72 23.79 -23.95
N GLU A 144 10.20 23.83 -25.20
CA GLU A 144 9.60 24.56 -26.32
C GLU A 144 8.50 23.77 -27.07
N ALA A 145 8.21 22.53 -26.66
CA ALA A 145 7.21 21.68 -27.31
C ALA A 145 5.82 22.35 -27.29
N SER A 146 4.98 22.17 -28.33
CA SER A 146 3.66 22.82 -28.34
C SER A 146 2.78 22.33 -27.18
N VAL A 147 1.78 23.13 -26.78
CA VAL A 147 0.82 22.72 -25.71
C VAL A 147 0.13 21.41 -26.07
N THR A 148 -0.19 21.24 -27.35
CA THR A 148 -0.81 20.05 -27.90
C THR A 148 0.13 18.84 -27.83
N ASP A 149 1.39 18.99 -28.21
CA ASP A 149 2.38 17.90 -28.09
C ASP A 149 2.61 17.50 -26.63
N ILE A 150 2.65 18.46 -25.71
CA ILE A 150 2.78 18.18 -24.28
C ILE A 150 1.55 17.43 -23.76
N ALA A 151 0.34 17.80 -24.18
CA ALA A 151 -0.87 17.08 -23.79
C ALA A 151 -0.80 15.60 -24.19
N TYR A 152 -0.43 15.32 -25.44
CA TYR A 152 -0.26 13.95 -25.94
C TYR A 152 0.87 13.20 -25.24
N ARG A 153 2.03 13.83 -25.04
CA ARG A 153 3.16 13.24 -24.28
C ARG A 153 2.81 12.89 -22.84
N CYS A 154 1.87 13.61 -22.24
CA CYS A 154 1.37 13.34 -20.90
C CYS A 154 0.16 12.39 -20.88
N GLY A 155 -0.16 11.72 -21.99
CA GLY A 155 -1.20 10.68 -22.04
C GLY A 155 -2.63 11.19 -22.17
N PHE A 156 -2.83 12.46 -22.56
CA PHE A 156 -4.16 12.96 -22.91
C PHE A 156 -4.44 12.70 -24.40
N SER A 157 -5.61 12.15 -24.71
CA SER A 157 -6.08 11.95 -26.10
C SER A 157 -6.65 13.22 -26.74
N ASP A 158 -6.94 14.24 -25.95
CA ASP A 158 -7.55 15.50 -26.40
C ASP A 158 -6.91 16.71 -25.70
N SER A 159 -6.34 17.63 -26.49
CA SER A 159 -5.67 18.85 -26.03
C SER A 159 -6.63 19.89 -25.43
N ASN A 160 -7.89 19.93 -25.87
CA ASN A 160 -8.93 20.82 -25.31
C ASN A 160 -9.38 20.32 -23.94
N HIS A 161 -9.60 19.01 -23.82
CA HIS A 161 -9.90 18.38 -22.53
C HIS A 161 -8.75 18.58 -21.54
N PHE A 162 -7.51 18.37 -21.99
CA PHE A 162 -6.31 18.69 -21.20
C PHE A 162 -6.32 20.14 -20.72
N SER A 163 -6.52 21.11 -21.62
CA SER A 163 -6.48 22.54 -21.28
C SER A 163 -7.55 22.93 -20.25
N THR A 164 -8.74 22.31 -20.35
CA THR A 164 -9.85 22.51 -19.41
C THR A 164 -9.50 21.96 -18.03
N LEU A 165 -8.97 20.74 -17.96
CA LEU A 165 -8.53 20.12 -16.71
C LEU A 165 -7.36 20.87 -16.07
N PHE A 166 -6.40 21.32 -16.89
CA PHE A 166 -5.23 22.05 -16.44
C PHE A 166 -5.63 23.39 -15.78
N ARG A 167 -6.52 24.15 -16.43
CA ARG A 167 -7.05 25.40 -15.87
C ARG A 167 -7.84 25.16 -14.59
N ARG A 168 -8.57 24.05 -14.50
CA ARG A 168 -9.32 23.69 -13.29
C ARG A 168 -8.40 23.34 -12.13
N GLU A 169 -7.27 22.68 -12.38
CA GLU A 169 -6.33 22.24 -11.34
C GLU A 169 -5.42 23.38 -10.86
N PHE A 170 -4.97 24.26 -11.76
CA PHE A 170 -3.97 25.30 -11.45
C PHE A 170 -4.46 26.74 -11.52
N ASN A 171 -5.72 26.96 -11.89
CA ASN A 171 -6.33 28.27 -12.16
C ASN A 171 -5.72 29.06 -13.33
N TRP A 172 -4.63 28.56 -13.93
CA TRP A 172 -3.93 29.16 -15.07
C TRP A 172 -4.06 28.28 -16.30
N SER A 173 -4.10 28.86 -17.50
CA SER A 173 -4.05 28.06 -18.72
C SER A 173 -2.63 27.54 -18.99
N PRO A 174 -2.47 26.44 -19.75
CA PRO A 174 -1.15 25.98 -20.17
C PRO A 174 -0.28 27.08 -20.83
N ARG A 175 -0.91 27.99 -21.59
CA ARG A 175 -0.23 29.13 -22.23
C ARG A 175 0.24 30.16 -21.22
N ASP A 176 -0.54 30.43 -20.16
CA ASP A 176 -0.14 31.37 -19.11
C ASP A 176 1.09 30.87 -18.36
N ILE A 177 1.14 29.57 -18.05
CA ILE A 177 2.31 28.94 -17.43
C ILE A 177 3.56 29.09 -18.30
N ARG A 178 3.43 28.86 -19.61
CA ARG A 178 4.55 29.03 -20.56
C ARG A 178 5.07 30.46 -20.61
N GLN A 179 4.17 31.44 -20.50
CA GLN A 179 4.54 32.85 -20.48
C GLN A 179 5.05 33.32 -19.11
N GLY A 180 5.24 32.41 -18.14
CA GLY A 180 5.74 32.72 -16.80
C GLY A 180 4.76 33.52 -15.94
N ARG A 181 3.47 33.55 -16.30
CA ARG A 181 2.45 34.38 -15.61
C ARG A 181 2.07 33.86 -14.22
N ASP A 182 2.50 32.65 -13.86
CA ASP A 182 2.20 32.04 -12.55
C ASP A 182 3.30 32.26 -11.48
N GLY A 183 4.28 33.13 -11.76
CA GLY A 183 5.48 33.37 -10.94
C GLY A 183 5.28 33.97 -9.54
N PHE A 184 4.06 34.08 -9.01
CA PHE A 184 3.78 34.65 -7.68
C PHE A 184 3.55 33.61 -6.58
N LEU A 185 3.55 32.32 -6.89
CA LEU A 185 3.41 31.24 -5.90
C LEU A 185 4.51 30.19 -6.13
N GLN A 186 5.71 30.49 -5.63
CA GLN A 186 6.73 29.48 -5.32
C GLN A 186 6.56 29.05 -3.86
#